data_AF-W4UTL0-F1
#
_entry.id   AF-W4UTL0-F1
#
_cell.length_a   1.000
_cell.length_b   1.000
_cell.length_c   1.000
_cell.angle_alpha   90.00
_cell.angle_beta   90.00
_cell.angle_gamma   90.00
#
_symmetry.space_group_name_H-M   'P 1'
#
loop_
_entity.id
_entity.type
_entity.pdbx_description
1 polymer ?
#
loop_
_entity_poly.entity_id
_entity_poly.type
_entity_poly.pdbx_seq_one_letter_code
_entity_poly.pdbx_strand_id
1 'polypeptide(L)'
;MNSENNAIKYFSGQAVYTTSFTLSELPQKELYLDLGKVMVMAKVTLNEAYVGGVWTEPYRLNVTDYLKKGENKLEVTVVNNWQNRLIGDQLLPENQRPTWTNVNPWKADSSLQSSGLLGPVEIQSFDYEMR
;
A
#
# COMPACT_ATOMS: atom_id res chain seq x y z
N MET A 1 9.63 -9.62 5.59
CA MET A 1 9.59 -9.28 4.15
C MET A 1 10.46 -10.32 3.46
N ASN A 2 9.84 -11.29 2.79
CA ASN A 2 10.47 -12.59 2.48
C ASN A 2 10.63 -12.81 0.96
N SER A 3 11.10 -11.79 0.24
CA SER A 3 11.43 -11.96 -1.18
C SER A 3 12.89 -12.37 -1.33
N GLU A 4 13.14 -13.35 -2.21
CA GLU A 4 14.50 -13.75 -2.62
C GLU A 4 15.12 -12.72 -3.58
N ASN A 5 14.32 -11.85 -4.19
CA ASN A 5 14.79 -10.79 -5.07
C ASN A 5 15.16 -9.54 -4.24
N ASN A 6 16.45 -9.21 -4.21
CA ASN A 6 16.95 -8.03 -3.49
C ASN A 6 16.36 -6.71 -3.97
N ALA A 7 15.99 -6.58 -5.24
CA ALA A 7 15.34 -5.38 -5.76
C ALA A 7 13.94 -5.16 -5.15
N ILE A 8 13.24 -6.25 -4.78
CA ILE A 8 11.95 -6.20 -4.09
C ILE A 8 12.17 -6.08 -2.58
N LYS A 9 13.03 -6.94 -2.00
CA LYS A 9 13.30 -7.00 -0.56
C LYS A 9 13.77 -5.66 0.04
N TYR A 10 14.64 -4.95 -0.68
CA TYR A 10 15.17 -3.65 -0.27
C TYR A 10 14.54 -2.48 -1.04
N PHE A 11 13.34 -2.68 -1.59
CA PHE A 11 12.63 -1.63 -2.31
C PHE A 11 12.21 -0.50 -1.36
N SER A 12 12.47 0.74 -1.79
CA SER A 12 11.87 1.94 -1.20
C SER A 12 11.36 2.84 -2.32
N GLY A 13 10.11 3.25 -2.23
CA GLY A 13 9.43 4.04 -3.26
C GLY A 13 7.98 3.62 -3.44
N GLN A 14 7.48 3.82 -4.66
CA GLN A 14 6.08 3.60 -5.02
C GLN A 14 5.89 2.22 -5.69
N ALA A 15 4.98 1.42 -5.16
CA ALA A 15 4.52 0.17 -5.77
C ALA A 15 3.03 0.26 -6.14
N VAL A 16 2.68 -0.15 -7.36
CA VAL A 16 1.30 -0.12 -7.86
C VAL A 16 0.76 -1.55 -7.90
N TYR A 17 -0.32 -1.78 -7.16
CA TYR A 17 -1.05 -3.05 -7.14
C TYR A 17 -2.34 -2.86 -7.93
N THR A 18 -2.60 -3.75 -8.90
CA THR A 18 -3.81 -3.71 -9.71
C THR A 18 -4.55 -5.04 -9.63
N THR A 19 -5.87 -4.97 -9.59
CA THR A 19 -6.74 -6.15 -9.67
C THR A 19 -8.10 -5.77 -10.23
N SER A 20 -8.90 -6.77 -10.61
CA SER A 20 -10.31 -6.62 -10.94
C SER A 20 -11.15 -7.52 -10.05
N PHE A 21 -12.36 -7.08 -9.71
CA PHE A 21 -13.33 -7.88 -8.98
C PHE A 21 -14.74 -7.62 -9.48
N THR A 22 -15.64 -8.60 -9.34
CA THR A 22 -17.01 -8.51 -9.87
C THR A 22 -18.03 -8.44 -8.75
N LEU A 23 -18.94 -7.48 -8.83
CA LEU A 23 -20.11 -7.38 -7.95
C LEU A 23 -21.37 -7.80 -8.70
N SER A 24 -22.08 -8.80 -8.19
CA SER A 24 -23.37 -9.25 -8.75
C SER A 24 -24.48 -8.21 -8.54
N GLU A 25 -24.42 -7.49 -7.43
CA GLU A 25 -25.36 -6.44 -7.04
C GLU A 25 -24.63 -5.37 -6.22
N LEU A 26 -25.23 -4.18 -6.15
CA LEU A 26 -24.77 -3.09 -5.30
C LEU A 26 -25.65 -3.05 -4.04
N PRO A 27 -25.09 -3.35 -2.86
CA PRO A 27 -25.79 -3.17 -1.59
C PRO A 27 -26.34 -1.76 -1.43
N GLN A 28 -27.56 -1.62 -0.90
CA GLN A 28 -28.12 -0.32 -0.49
C GLN A 28 -27.57 0.11 0.87
N LYS A 29 -26.24 0.21 0.97
CA LYS A 29 -25.50 0.64 2.16
C LYS A 29 -24.26 1.41 1.74
N GLU A 30 -23.69 2.18 2.65
CA GLU A 30 -22.35 2.72 2.45
C GLU A 30 -21.32 1.58 2.43
N LEU A 31 -20.48 1.58 1.40
CA LEU A 31 -19.42 0.61 1.20
C LEU A 31 -18.07 1.29 1.27
N TYR A 32 -17.16 0.62 1.97
CA TYR A 32 -15.82 1.09 2.21
C TYR A 32 -14.83 0.06 1.66
N LEU A 33 -13.77 0.53 1.01
CA LEU A 33 -12.59 -0.27 0.75
C LEU A 33 -11.70 -0.20 1.99
N ASP A 34 -11.57 -1.33 2.69
CA ASP A 34 -10.62 -1.51 3.78
C ASP A 34 -9.35 -2.15 3.23
N LEU A 35 -8.22 -1.43 3.33
CA LEU A 35 -6.92 -1.95 2.88
C LEU A 35 -6.26 -2.86 3.92
N GLY A 36 -6.87 -3.03 5.09
CA GLY A 36 -6.30 -3.73 6.22
C GLY A 36 -5.01 -3.03 6.66
N LYS A 37 -3.89 -3.75 6.62
CA LYS A 37 -2.59 -3.19 6.98
C LYS A 37 -1.83 -2.68 5.74
N VAL A 38 -1.48 -1.40 5.77
CA VAL A 38 -0.62 -0.74 4.78
C VAL A 38 0.64 -0.22 5.45
N MET A 39 1.79 -0.37 4.80
CA MET A 39 3.04 0.26 5.24
C MET A 39 3.63 1.07 4.08
N VAL A 40 3.55 2.42 4.05
CA VAL A 40 3.06 3.34 5.11
C VAL A 40 1.75 4.05 4.75
N MET A 41 1.56 4.38 3.48
CA MET A 41 0.36 5.07 3.00
C MET A 41 0.00 4.61 1.60
N ALA A 42 -1.26 4.79 1.20
CA ALA A 42 -1.76 4.38 -0.10
C ALA A 42 -2.65 5.44 -0.74
N LYS A 43 -2.63 5.52 -2.06
CA LYS A 43 -3.66 6.17 -2.87
C LYS A 43 -4.48 5.10 -3.60
N VAL A 44 -5.77 5.34 -3.74
CA VAL A 44 -6.72 4.39 -4.34
C VAL A 44 -7.39 5.02 -5.55
N THR A 45 -7.41 4.28 -6.65
CA THR A 45 -8.17 4.56 -7.86
C THR A 45 -9.11 3.38 -8.10
N LEU A 46 -10.39 3.64 -8.33
CA LEU A 46 -11.39 2.63 -8.62
C LEU A 46 -12.13 3.02 -9.89
N ASN A 47 -12.21 2.10 -10.86
CA ASN A 47 -12.83 2.36 -12.18
C ASN A 47 -12.28 3.65 -12.82
N GLU A 48 -10.95 3.76 -12.87
CA GLU A 48 -10.23 4.90 -13.46
C GLU A 48 -10.47 6.25 -12.73
N ALA A 49 -11.24 6.28 -11.65
CA ALA A 49 -11.52 7.46 -10.84
C ALA A 49 -10.73 7.44 -9.52
N TYR A 50 -10.11 8.57 -9.18
CA TYR A 50 -9.39 8.74 -7.92
C TYR A 50 -10.38 8.82 -6.75
N VAL A 51 -10.24 7.89 -5.79
CA VAL A 51 -11.11 7.80 -4.61
C VAL A 51 -10.56 8.65 -3.46
N GLY A 52 -9.25 8.57 -3.22
CA GLY A 52 -8.63 9.21 -2.06
C GLY A 52 -7.29 8.58 -1.67
N GLY A 53 -6.73 9.06 -0.55
CA GLY A 53 -5.52 8.53 0.06
C GLY A 53 -5.67 8.27 1.54
N VAL A 54 -4.99 7.23 2.03
CA VAL A 54 -4.97 6.83 3.44
C VAL A 54 -3.54 6.82 3.96
N TRP A 55 -3.34 7.43 5.13
CA TRP A 55 -2.02 7.60 5.74
C TRP A 55 -2.00 7.32 7.24
N THR A 56 -3.16 7.03 7.84
CA THR A 56 -3.32 6.68 9.25
C THR A 56 -4.48 5.70 9.40
N GLU A 57 -4.50 4.95 10.51
CA GLU A 57 -5.57 4.00 10.80
C GLU A 57 -6.88 4.72 11.17
N PRO A 58 -8.05 4.15 10.79
CA PRO A 58 -8.21 2.99 9.91
C PRO A 58 -7.93 3.33 8.43
N TYR A 59 -7.23 2.44 7.71
CA TYR A 59 -6.86 2.62 6.29
C TYR A 59 -8.04 2.34 5.34
N ARG A 60 -9.09 3.17 5.45
CA ARG A 60 -10.37 2.97 4.78
C ARG A 60 -10.79 4.18 3.96
N LEU A 61 -11.49 3.92 2.86
CA LEU A 61 -12.12 4.95 2.03
C LEU A 61 -13.55 4.54 1.70
N ASN A 62 -14.50 5.48 1.80
CA ASN A 62 -15.84 5.28 1.26
C ASN A 62 -15.75 5.23 -0.27
N VAL A 63 -16.22 4.13 -0.86
CA VAL A 63 -16.17 3.85 -2.31
C VAL A 63 -17.56 3.68 -2.91
N THR A 64 -18.62 4.00 -2.16
CA THR A 64 -20.02 3.75 -2.54
C THR A 64 -20.33 4.27 -3.94
N ASP A 65 -19.97 5.52 -4.21
CA ASP A 65 -20.27 6.19 -5.49
C ASP A 65 -19.34 5.79 -6.65
N TYR A 66 -18.30 5.01 -6.36
CA TYR A 66 -17.28 4.59 -7.33
C TYR A 66 -17.49 3.14 -7.80
N LEU A 67 -18.30 2.35 -7.07
CA LEU A 67 -18.59 0.96 -7.39
C LEU A 67 -19.68 0.85 -8.46
N LYS A 68 -19.56 -0.17 -9.31
CA LYS A 68 -20.60 -0.52 -10.31
C LYS A 68 -20.94 -2.01 -10.25
N LYS A 69 -22.16 -2.35 -10.67
CA LYS A 69 -22.53 -3.75 -10.94
C LYS A 69 -21.67 -4.28 -12.08
N GLY A 70 -21.20 -5.52 -11.96
CA GLY A 70 -20.25 -6.13 -12.88
C GLY A 70 -18.80 -5.94 -12.43
N GLU A 71 -17.89 -5.89 -13.39
CA GLU A 71 -16.45 -5.79 -13.14
C GLU A 71 -16.06 -4.39 -12.65
N ASN A 72 -15.26 -4.33 -11.59
CA ASN A 72 -14.64 -3.14 -11.03
C ASN A 72 -13.12 -3.29 -11.09
N LYS A 73 -12.41 -2.26 -11.55
CA LYS A 73 -10.94 -2.24 -11.59
C LYS A 73 -10.39 -1.43 -10.43
N LEU A 74 -9.56 -2.06 -9.60
CA LEU A 74 -8.92 -1.44 -8.46
C LEU A 74 -7.43 -1.25 -8.73
N GLU A 75 -6.95 -0.04 -8.51
CA GLU A 75 -5.54 0.27 -8.39
C GLU A 75 -5.25 0.84 -7.00
N VAL A 76 -4.31 0.22 -6.28
CA VAL A 76 -3.80 0.70 -5.00
C VAL A 76 -2.33 0.98 -5.17
N THR A 77 -1.95 2.24 -5.06
CA THR A 77 -0.55 2.62 -5.08
C THR A 77 -0.06 2.87 -3.67
N VAL A 78 0.89 2.06 -3.21
CA VAL A 78 1.49 2.13 -1.87
C VAL A 78 2.87 2.79 -1.95
N VAL A 79 3.19 3.62 -0.96
CA VAL A 79 4.54 4.16 -0.76
C VAL A 79 5.04 3.85 0.65
N ASN A 80 6.29 3.41 0.74
CA ASN A 80 6.99 3.14 1.99
C ASN A 80 8.08 4.19 2.26
N ASN A 81 8.87 3.99 3.32
CA ASN A 81 10.00 4.87 3.64
C ASN A 81 11.31 4.37 3.01
N TRP A 82 12.38 5.16 3.16
CA TRP A 82 13.72 4.85 2.64
C TRP A 82 14.50 3.78 3.43
N GLN A 83 14.01 3.30 4.57
CA GLN A 83 14.77 2.43 5.49
C GLN A 83 15.29 1.18 4.78
N ASN A 84 14.43 0.48 4.06
CA ASN A 84 14.80 -0.79 3.42
C ASN A 84 15.86 -0.61 2.32
N ARG A 85 15.75 0.45 1.51
CA ARG A 85 16.75 0.77 0.48
C ARG A 85 18.08 1.20 1.09
N LEU A 86 18.05 2.03 2.13
CA LEU A 86 19.27 2.47 2.84
C LEU A 86 20.02 1.30 3.48
N ILE A 87 19.29 0.32 4.04
CA ILE A 87 19.86 -0.94 4.56
C ILE A 87 20.46 -1.77 3.41
N GLY A 88 19.71 -1.95 2.33
CA GLY A 88 20.16 -2.72 1.17
C GLY A 88 21.41 -2.16 0.51
N ASP A 89 21.56 -0.83 0.48
CA ASP A 89 22.76 -0.16 -0.05
C ASP A 89 24.00 -0.42 0.80
N GLN A 90 23.86 -0.68 2.10
CA GLN A 90 25.01 -1.03 2.94
C GLN A 90 25.65 -2.37 2.57
N LEU A 91 24.96 -3.22 1.80
CA LEU A 91 25.49 -4.48 1.27
C LEU A 91 26.32 -4.30 -0.01
N LEU A 92 26.34 -3.10 -0.59
CA LEU A 92 27.06 -2.78 -1.81
C LEU A 92 28.35 -1.99 -1.51
N PRO A 93 29.39 -2.11 -2.35
CA PRO A 93 30.51 -1.18 -2.36
C PRO A 93 30.02 0.27 -2.46
N GLU A 94 30.72 1.20 -1.81
CA GLU A 94 30.27 2.60 -1.69
C GLU A 94 29.97 3.26 -3.04
N ASN A 95 30.81 2.99 -4.05
CA ASN A 95 30.65 3.52 -5.41
C ASN A 95 29.52 2.86 -6.24
N GLN A 96 28.85 1.84 -5.71
CA GLN A 96 27.72 1.15 -6.36
C GLN A 96 26.38 1.43 -5.67
N ARG A 97 26.36 2.27 -4.63
CA ARG A 97 25.15 2.60 -3.88
C ARG A 97 24.30 3.60 -4.67
N PRO A 98 23.04 3.26 -5.02
CA PRO A 98 22.17 4.17 -5.75
C PRO A 98 21.66 5.35 -4.91
N THR A 99 21.68 5.26 -3.57
CA THR A 99 21.22 6.34 -2.69
C THR A 99 22.37 7.04 -1.97
N TRP A 100 22.15 8.30 -1.62
CA TRP A 100 23.06 9.12 -0.83
C TRP A 100 22.30 9.92 0.24
N THR A 101 22.88 10.03 1.43
CA THR A 101 22.38 10.87 2.52
C THR A 101 23.55 11.32 3.40
N ASN A 102 23.47 12.53 3.95
CA ASN A 102 24.48 13.06 4.87
C ASN A 102 24.46 12.37 6.24
N VAL A 103 23.30 11.83 6.66
CA VAL A 103 23.15 11.06 7.89
C VAL A 103 22.41 9.77 7.56
N ASN A 104 23.07 8.62 7.75
CA ASN A 104 22.46 7.30 7.64
C ASN A 104 22.56 6.55 8.98
N PRO A 105 21.46 6.40 9.73
CA PRO A 105 21.47 5.63 10.98
C PRO A 105 21.44 4.11 10.76
N TRP A 106 21.24 3.65 9.52
CA TRP A 106 21.04 2.24 9.19
C TRP A 106 22.33 1.51 8.81
N LYS A 107 22.43 0.25 9.23
CA LYS A 107 23.55 -0.66 8.96
C LYS A 107 23.09 -1.86 8.13
N ALA A 108 24.04 -2.60 7.55
CA ALA A 108 23.77 -3.80 6.76
C ALA A 108 23.01 -4.91 7.53
N ASP A 109 23.15 -4.96 8.85
CA ASP A 109 22.51 -5.90 9.76
C ASP A 109 21.25 -5.35 10.45
N SER A 110 20.85 -4.11 10.13
CA SER A 110 19.62 -3.53 10.67
C SER A 110 18.38 -4.29 10.17
N SER A 111 17.37 -4.39 11.03
CA SER A 111 16.11 -5.06 10.66
C SER A 111 15.35 -4.28 9.59
N LEU A 112 14.83 -5.03 8.60
CA LEU A 112 13.95 -4.46 7.57
C LEU A 112 12.58 -4.12 8.15
N GLN A 113 12.02 -3.01 7.67
CA GLN A 113 10.64 -2.65 7.95
C GLN A 113 9.70 -3.47 7.06
N SER A 114 8.55 -3.88 7.63
CA SER A 114 7.46 -4.40 6.80
C SER A 114 6.98 -3.32 5.82
N SER A 115 6.64 -3.70 4.59
CA SER A 115 6.38 -2.76 3.50
C SER A 115 5.34 -3.31 2.53
N GLY A 116 4.52 -2.42 1.97
CA GLY A 116 3.55 -2.74 0.92
C GLY A 116 2.11 -2.83 1.41
N LEU A 117 1.26 -3.39 0.54
CA LEU A 117 -0.14 -3.70 0.82
C LEU A 117 -0.21 -5.08 1.48
N LEU A 118 -0.32 -5.12 2.81
CA LEU A 118 -0.26 -6.37 3.59
C LEU A 118 -1.65 -6.98 3.77
N GLY A 119 -2.71 -6.16 3.73
CA GLY A 119 -4.08 -6.62 3.73
C GLY A 119 -4.58 -7.12 5.09
N PRO A 120 -5.68 -7.89 5.11
CA PRO A 120 -6.50 -8.23 3.93
C PRO A 120 -7.12 -6.99 3.29
N VAL A 121 -7.43 -7.06 1.99
CA VAL A 121 -8.09 -5.98 1.25
C VAL A 121 -9.52 -6.40 0.97
N GLU A 122 -10.48 -5.64 1.51
CA GLU A 122 -11.88 -6.06 1.56
C GLU A 122 -12.83 -4.90 1.25
N ILE A 123 -14.01 -5.22 0.70
CA ILE A 123 -15.14 -4.30 0.63
C ILE A 123 -16.04 -4.62 1.82
N GLN A 124 -16.26 -3.64 2.69
CA GLN A 124 -17.05 -3.79 3.92
C GLN A 124 -18.09 -2.67 4.06
N SER A 125 -19.20 -2.98 4.71
CA SER A 125 -20.12 -1.98 5.27
C SER A 125 -19.85 -1.85 6.76
N PHE A 126 -19.81 -0.62 7.28
CA PHE A 126 -19.63 -0.37 8.72
C PHE A 126 -20.87 0.31 9.27
N ASP A 127 -21.40 -0.24 10.36
CA ASP A 127 -22.44 0.41 11.16
C ASP A 127 -21.72 1.26 12.22
N TYR A 128 -21.46 2.54 11.92
CA TYR A 128 -20.88 3.45 12.91
C TYR A 128 -21.98 3.88 13.90
N GLU A 129 -22.05 3.24 15.06
CA GLU A 129 -22.77 3.80 16.20
C GLU A 129 -21.95 4.98 16.75
N MET A 130 -22.42 6.21 16.53
CA MET A 130 -21.92 7.36 17.28
C MET A 130 -22.35 7.17 18.74
N ARG A 131 -21.40 6.79 19.60
CA ARG A 131 -21.55 6.86 21.05
C ARG A 131 -21.33 8.28 21.55
#